data_AF-A0AA51GT68-F1
#
_entry.id   AF-A0AA51GT68-F1
#
_cell.length_a   1.000
_cell.length_b   1.000
_cell.length_c   1.000
_cell.angle_alpha   90.00
_cell.angle_beta   90.00
_cell.angle_gamma   90.00
#
_symmetry.space_group_name_H-M   'P 1'
#
loop_
_entity.id
_entity.type
_entity.pdbx_description
1 polymer ?
#
loop_
_entity_poly.entity_id
_entity_poly.type
_entity_poly.pdbx_seq_one_letter_code
_entity_poly.pdbx_strand_id
1 'polypeptide(L)'
;MQQLFTGMLLIFFDFNLTVNTALIGLVPDFVGYIFIYKGLLELTEESPHFKQILELSKSMVVIMAVIYLMNLFSITASSQLLTIILGTITTAITLYTIYHIVRGVLDIEISKNIDLFGEKLFSTWKAWAILSALATLLMFVTVISTILLLVGIVMAIIFLVTFYKSKNQFYALRETYTSDTNL
;
A
#
# COMPACT_ATOMS: atom_id res chain seq x y z
N MET A 1 -3.11 -12.51 6.76
CA MET A 1 -2.04 -11.80 6.00
C MET A 1 -2.26 -11.76 4.48
N GLN A 2 -2.94 -12.75 3.88
CA GLN A 2 -3.16 -12.80 2.42
C GLN A 2 -3.95 -11.59 1.89
N GLN A 3 -4.95 -11.11 2.63
CA GLN A 3 -5.75 -9.94 2.24
C GLN A 3 -4.91 -8.65 2.17
N LEU A 4 -3.95 -8.47 3.09
CA LEU A 4 -3.00 -7.34 3.05
C LEU A 4 -2.13 -7.37 1.78
N PHE A 5 -1.61 -8.55 1.42
CA PHE A 5 -0.81 -8.71 0.20
C PHE A 5 -1.64 -8.36 -1.04
N THR A 6 -2.87 -8.89 -1.15
CA THR A 6 -3.77 -8.57 -2.26
C THR A 6 -4.07 -7.08 -2.32
N GLY A 7 -4.32 -6.43 -1.18
CA GLY A 7 -4.60 -5.01 -1.13
C GLY A 7 -3.43 -4.14 -1.58
N MET A 8 -2.22 -4.45 -1.11
CA MET A 8 -1.02 -3.75 -1.56
C MET A 8 -0.75 -4.01 -3.04
N LEU A 9 -0.90 -5.25 -3.52
CA LEU A 9 -0.72 -5.57 -4.93
C LEU A 9 -1.63 -4.69 -5.79
N LEU A 10 -2.89 -4.53 -5.42
CA LEU A 10 -3.84 -3.68 -6.16
C LEU A 10 -3.48 -2.20 -6.10
N ILE A 11 -3.03 -1.67 -4.95
CA ILE A 11 -2.60 -0.27 -4.84
C ILE A 11 -1.33 0.00 -5.66
N PHE A 12 -0.39 -0.94 -5.71
CA PHE A 12 0.84 -0.80 -6.49
C PHE A 12 0.62 -1.03 -8.00
N PHE A 13 -0.40 -1.80 -8.38
CA PHE A 13 -0.82 -2.05 -9.76
C PHE A 13 -2.08 -1.26 -10.12
N ASP A 14 -2.12 0.04 -9.76
CA ASP A 14 -3.13 0.97 -10.27
C ASP A 14 -2.80 1.33 -11.73
N PHE A 15 -3.57 0.76 -12.65
CA PHE A 15 -3.50 1.10 -14.07
C PHE A 15 -4.62 2.06 -14.43
N ASN A 16 -4.24 3.30 -14.73
CA ASN A 16 -5.16 4.31 -15.24
C ASN A 16 -5.19 4.28 -16.78
N LEU A 17 -6.37 4.06 -17.35
CA LEU A 17 -6.64 4.24 -18.78
C LEU A 17 -7.28 5.62 -18.99
N THR A 18 -6.61 6.48 -19.74
CA THR A 18 -7.20 7.75 -20.17
C THR A 18 -7.98 7.53 -21.47
N VAL A 19 -9.31 7.63 -21.41
CA VAL A 19 -10.17 7.62 -22.59
C VAL A 19 -10.72 9.03 -22.78
N ASN A 20 -10.18 9.74 -23.77
CA ASN A 20 -10.53 11.12 -24.08
C ASN A 20 -10.18 12.08 -22.90
N THR A 21 -11.15 12.54 -22.11
CA THR A 21 -10.96 13.36 -20.90
C THR A 21 -11.25 12.61 -19.60
N ALA A 22 -11.75 11.38 -19.69
CA ALA A 22 -12.06 10.55 -18.52
C ALA A 22 -10.87 9.64 -18.21
N LEU A 23 -10.40 9.71 -16.97
CA LEU A 23 -9.35 8.85 -16.45
C LEU A 23 -10.03 7.70 -15.69
N ILE A 24 -10.05 6.53 -16.32
CA ILE A 24 -10.67 5.32 -15.77
C ILE A 24 -9.56 4.41 -15.26
N GLY A 25 -9.39 4.33 -13.94
CA GLY A 25 -8.61 3.26 -13.33
C GLY A 25 -9.25 1.90 -13.63
N LEU A 26 -8.52 1.01 -14.32
CA LEU A 26 -8.93 -0.38 -14.60
C LEU A 26 -9.21 -1.14 -13.30
N VAL A 27 -8.43 -0.82 -12.26
CA VAL A 27 -8.61 -1.29 -10.89
C VAL A 27 -8.77 -0.04 -10.02
N PRO A 28 -9.95 0.21 -9.45
CA PRO A 28 -10.10 1.36 -8.56
C PRO A 28 -9.27 1.19 -7.29
N ASP A 29 -8.51 2.21 -6.91
CA ASP A 29 -7.66 2.21 -5.69
C ASP A 29 -8.42 1.82 -4.42
N PHE A 30 -9.70 2.20 -4.32
CA PHE A 30 -10.53 1.85 -3.17
C PHE A 30 -10.66 0.33 -2.98
N VAL A 31 -10.58 -0.47 -4.05
CA VAL A 31 -10.61 -1.93 -3.97
C VAL A 31 -9.38 -2.43 -3.23
N GLY A 32 -8.20 -1.90 -3.53
CA GLY A 32 -6.98 -2.23 -2.81
C GLY A 32 -7.08 -1.90 -1.31
N TYR A 33 -7.65 -0.74 -0.98
CA TYR A 33 -7.90 -0.37 0.43
C TYR A 33 -8.95 -1.24 1.13
N ILE A 34 -9.96 -1.78 0.43
CA ILE A 34 -10.90 -2.76 1.01
C ILE A 34 -10.15 -4.01 1.45
N PHE A 35 -9.25 -4.50 0.62
CA PHE A 35 -8.41 -5.67 0.93
C PHE A 35 -7.44 -5.38 2.07
N ILE A 36 -6.83 -4.19 2.11
CA ILE A 36 -6.02 -3.75 3.26
C ILE A 36 -6.87 -3.76 4.53
N TYR A 37 -8.04 -3.13 4.54
CA TYR A 37 -8.92 -3.08 5.72
C TYR A 37 -9.26 -4.48 6.23
N LYS A 38 -9.66 -5.41 5.34
CA LYS A 38 -9.93 -6.80 5.71
C LYS A 38 -8.70 -7.51 6.28
N GLY A 39 -7.52 -7.27 5.70
CA GLY A 39 -6.28 -7.86 6.17
C GLY A 39 -5.80 -7.28 7.50
N LEU A 40 -6.08 -6.02 7.78
CA LEU A 40 -5.83 -5.40 9.09
C LEU A 40 -6.76 -5.96 10.16
N LEU A 41 -8.06 -6.13 9.85
CA LEU A 41 -9.02 -6.79 10.75
C LEU A 41 -8.53 -8.19 11.17
N GLU A 42 -8.04 -8.98 10.23
CA GLU A 42 -7.50 -10.33 10.48
C GLU A 42 -6.29 -10.33 11.43
N LEU A 43 -5.50 -9.25 11.44
CA LEU A 43 -4.24 -9.14 12.19
C LEU A 43 -4.31 -8.14 13.35
N THR A 44 -5.50 -7.63 13.69
CA THR A 44 -5.64 -6.60 14.71
C THR A 44 -5.17 -7.07 16.09
N GLU A 45 -5.25 -8.38 16.36
CA GLU A 45 -4.79 -9.00 17.61
C GLU A 45 -3.27 -9.21 17.66
N GLU A 46 -2.58 -9.13 16.51
CA GLU A 46 -1.16 -9.47 16.39
C GLU A 46 -0.23 -8.26 16.60
N SER A 47 -0.69 -7.03 16.32
CA SER A 47 0.07 -5.81 16.63
C SER A 47 -0.85 -4.60 16.87
N PRO A 48 -0.52 -3.73 17.86
CA PRO A 48 -1.25 -2.49 18.11
C PRO A 48 -1.17 -1.51 16.93
N HIS A 49 -0.17 -1.62 16.06
CA HIS A 49 -0.08 -0.79 14.86
C HIS A 49 -1.20 -1.07 13.86
N PHE A 50 -1.67 -2.32 13.75
CA PHE A 50 -2.78 -2.65 12.87
C PHE A 50 -4.12 -2.08 13.38
N LYS A 51 -4.30 -2.01 14.69
CA LYS A 51 -5.47 -1.38 15.30
C LYS A 51 -5.53 0.13 15.02
N GLN A 52 -4.38 0.81 15.08
CA GLN A 52 -4.31 2.26 14.81
C GLN A 52 -4.72 2.61 13.37
N ILE A 53 -4.27 1.85 12.37
CA ILE A 53 -4.59 2.14 10.96
C ILE A 53 -5.90 1.51 10.48
N LEU A 54 -6.61 0.78 11.34
CA LEU A 54 -7.89 0.16 11.00
C LEU A 54 -8.96 1.19 10.65
N GLU A 55 -9.14 2.18 11.52
CA GLU A 55 -10.12 3.25 11.33
C GLU A 55 -9.75 4.15 10.15
N LEU A 56 -8.45 4.42 9.99
CA LEU A 56 -7.93 5.15 8.84
C LEU A 56 -8.16 4.40 7.53
N SER A 57 -7.96 3.08 7.49
CA SER A 57 -8.18 2.30 6.26
C SER A 57 -9.66 2.29 5.88
N LYS A 58 -10.57 2.26 6.85
CA LYS A 58 -12.02 2.38 6.60
C LYS A 58 -12.36 3.73 5.97
N SER A 59 -11.83 4.84 6.48
CA SER A 59 -12.08 6.16 5.89
C SER A 59 -11.43 6.30 4.50
N MET A 60 -10.26 5.71 4.29
CA MET A 60 -9.59 5.71 2.99
C MET A 60 -10.37 5.00 1.90
N VAL A 61 -11.08 3.90 2.20
CA VAL A 61 -11.99 3.27 1.23
C VAL A 61 -13.02 4.26 0.71
N VAL A 62 -13.63 5.05 1.61
CA VAL A 62 -14.65 6.04 1.24
C VAL A 62 -14.03 7.20 0.46
N ILE A 63 -12.90 7.74 0.93
CA ILE A 63 -12.19 8.84 0.27
C ILE A 63 -11.78 8.45 -1.16
N MET A 64 -11.18 7.27 -1.33
CA MET A 64 -10.76 6.78 -2.65
C MET A 64 -11.94 6.50 -3.57
N ALA A 65 -13.08 6.03 -3.04
CA ALA A 65 -14.29 5.86 -3.84
C ALA A 65 -14.83 7.21 -4.34
N VAL A 66 -14.81 8.25 -3.50
CA VAL A 66 -15.21 9.61 -3.90
C VAL A 66 -14.25 10.18 -4.94
N ILE A 67 -12.93 10.07 -4.74
CA ILE A 67 -11.93 10.54 -5.71
C ILE A 67 -12.09 9.80 -7.05
N TYR A 68 -12.33 8.50 -7.02
CA TYR A 68 -12.61 7.71 -8.23
C TYR A 68 -13.84 8.23 -8.99
N LEU A 69 -14.94 8.50 -8.29
CA LEU A 69 -16.14 9.10 -8.90
C LEU A 69 -15.84 10.49 -9.47
N MET A 70 -15.06 11.32 -8.77
CA MET A 70 -14.65 12.63 -9.27
C MET A 70 -13.81 12.51 -10.56
N ASN A 71 -12.91 11.53 -10.65
CA ASN A 71 -12.13 11.24 -11.85
C ASN A 71 -13.02 10.74 -13.01
N LEU A 72 -14.01 9.89 -12.71
CA LEU A 72 -14.96 9.36 -13.69
C LEU A 72 -15.80 10.47 -14.36
N PHE A 73 -16.22 11.47 -13.60
CA PHE A 73 -16.94 12.64 -14.10
C PHE A 73 -16.01 13.79 -14.57
N SER A 74 -14.70 13.54 -14.70
CA SER A 74 -13.68 14.53 -15.10
C SER A 74 -13.67 15.80 -14.24
N ILE A 75 -14.14 15.74 -12.98
CA ILE A 75 -14.16 16.89 -12.06
C ILE A 75 -12.72 17.28 -11.68
N THR A 76 -11.85 16.31 -11.45
CA THR A 76 -10.42 16.56 -11.17
C THR A 76 -9.69 17.12 -12.38
N ALA A 77 -10.02 16.64 -13.59
CA ALA A 77 -9.44 17.14 -14.84
C ALA A 77 -9.78 18.63 -15.11
N SER A 78 -10.86 19.15 -14.52
CA SER A 78 -11.24 20.57 -14.64
C SER A 78 -10.30 21.51 -13.89
N SER A 79 -9.54 21.01 -12.90
CA SER A 79 -8.63 21.82 -12.08
C SER A 79 -7.33 21.09 -11.81
N GLN A 80 -6.26 21.60 -12.42
CA GLN A 80 -4.90 21.11 -12.18
C GLN A 80 -4.53 21.19 -10.69
N LEU A 81 -4.92 22.27 -10.01
CA LEU A 81 -4.61 22.46 -8.59
C LEU A 81 -5.30 21.41 -7.70
N LEU A 82 -6.57 21.07 -7.99
CA LEU A 82 -7.27 20.00 -7.26
C LEU A 82 -6.59 18.64 -7.48
N THR A 83 -6.19 18.33 -8.71
CA THR A 83 -5.50 17.08 -9.04
C THR A 83 -4.18 16.94 -8.26
N ILE A 84 -3.39 18.01 -8.21
CA ILE A 84 -2.11 18.02 -7.49
C ILE A 84 -2.32 17.80 -5.98
N ILE A 85 -3.27 18.53 -5.37
CA ILE A 85 -3.54 18.43 -3.93
C ILE A 85 -4.03 17.04 -3.56
N LEU A 86 -5.03 16.52 -4.29
CA LEU A 86 -5.60 15.19 -4.03
C LEU A 86 -4.56 14.08 -4.22
N GLY A 87 -3.75 14.16 -5.29
CA GLY A 87 -2.68 13.18 -5.54
C GLY A 87 -1.60 13.19 -4.46
N THR A 88 -1.21 14.37 -3.98
CA THR A 88 -0.20 14.52 -2.91
C THR A 88 -0.72 13.98 -1.58
N ILE A 89 -1.96 14.32 -1.20
CA ILE A 89 -2.59 13.82 0.03
C ILE A 89 -2.73 12.29 -0.04
N THR A 90 -3.22 11.77 -1.16
CA THR A 90 -3.38 10.33 -1.38
C THR A 90 -2.05 9.59 -1.23
N THR A 91 -0.99 10.11 -1.84
CA THR A 91 0.36 9.54 -1.74
C THR A 91 0.86 9.55 -0.29
N ALA A 92 0.70 10.66 0.43
CA ALA A 92 1.12 10.77 1.82
C ALA A 92 0.42 9.75 2.73
N ILE A 93 -0.89 9.57 2.57
CA ILE A 93 -1.65 8.61 3.38
C ILE A 93 -1.31 7.16 2.97
N THR A 94 -1.04 6.91 1.69
CA THR A 94 -0.56 5.60 1.21
C THR A 94 0.76 5.22 1.86
N LEU A 95 1.73 6.15 1.87
CA LEU A 95 3.02 5.96 2.53
C LEU A 95 2.87 5.67 4.03
N TYR A 96 2.00 6.42 4.70
CA TYR A 96 1.70 6.22 6.11
C TYR A 96 1.05 4.86 6.39
N THR A 97 0.10 4.43 5.54
CA THR A 97 -0.57 3.13 5.66
C THR A 97 0.44 1.99 5.52
N ILE A 98 1.29 2.05 4.49
CA ILE A 98 2.29 1.00 4.25
C ILE A 98 3.35 0.99 5.37
N TYR A 99 3.78 2.16 5.87
CA TYR A 99 4.67 2.24 7.03
C TYR A 99 4.15 1.44 8.22
N HIS A 100 2.88 1.65 8.59
CA HIS A 100 2.26 0.95 9.71
C HIS A 100 2.08 -0.54 9.45
N ILE A 101 1.81 -0.95 8.21
CA ILE A 101 1.76 -2.36 7.84
C ILE A 101 3.14 -3.02 8.06
N VAL A 102 4.20 -2.39 7.56
CA VAL A 102 5.57 -2.90 7.70
C VAL A 102 6.02 -2.93 9.16
N ARG A 103 5.71 -1.89 9.93
CA ARG A 103 5.95 -1.85 11.38
C ARG A 103 5.18 -2.94 12.12
N GLY A 104 3.92 -3.19 11.74
CA GLY A 104 3.14 -4.29 12.31
C GLY A 104 3.74 -5.67 12.02
N VAL A 105 4.34 -5.87 10.83
CA VAL A 105 5.09 -7.10 10.52
C VAL A 105 6.34 -7.22 11.38
N LEU A 106 7.10 -6.14 11.56
CA LEU A 106 8.26 -6.10 12.46
C LEU A 106 7.89 -6.43 13.91
N ASP A 107 6.78 -5.89 14.41
CA ASP A 107 6.29 -6.20 15.76
C ASP A 107 5.97 -7.69 15.93
N ILE A 108 5.36 -8.33 14.92
CA ILE A 108 5.10 -9.77 14.91
C ILE A 108 6.42 -10.55 14.96
N GLU A 109 7.41 -10.14 14.16
CA GLU A 109 8.75 -10.76 14.12
C GLU A 109 9.46 -10.68 15.48
N ILE A 110 9.41 -9.51 16.14
CA ILE A 110 10.01 -9.32 17.47
C ILE A 110 9.25 -10.11 18.54
N SER A 111 7.92 -10.03 18.56
CA SER A 111 7.08 -10.66 19.59
C SER A 111 7.10 -12.18 19.53
N LYS A 112 7.15 -12.76 18.33
CA LYS A 112 7.18 -14.21 18.12
C LYS A 112 8.60 -14.77 17.96
N ASN A 113 9.62 -13.92 17.96
CA ASN A 113 11.03 -14.29 17.73
C ASN A 113 11.23 -15.08 16.41
N ILE A 114 10.55 -14.64 15.34
CA ILE A 114 10.58 -15.27 14.02
C ILE A 114 11.06 -14.25 12.99
N ASP A 115 11.96 -14.65 12.08
CA ASP A 115 12.32 -13.79 10.95
C ASP A 115 11.14 -13.76 9.97
N LEU A 116 10.58 -12.59 9.67
CA LEU A 116 9.56 -12.39 8.63
C LEU A 116 10.08 -11.45 7.55
N PHE A 117 11.40 -11.29 7.43
CA PHE A 117 12.05 -10.30 6.58
C PHE A 117 11.62 -8.86 6.89
N GLY A 118 11.21 -8.56 8.12
CA GLY A 118 10.69 -7.25 8.52
C GLY A 118 11.70 -6.13 8.27
N GLU A 119 12.98 -6.35 8.55
CA GLU A 119 14.03 -5.36 8.28
C GLU A 119 14.20 -5.06 6.78
N LYS A 120 14.18 -6.10 5.94
CA LYS A 120 14.26 -5.94 4.47
C LYS A 120 13.03 -5.23 3.94
N LEU A 121 11.85 -5.56 4.47
CA LEU A 121 10.59 -4.94 4.12
C LEU A 121 10.60 -3.45 4.46
N PHE A 122 11.14 -3.09 5.63
CA PHE A 122 11.30 -1.71 6.06
C PHE A 122 12.29 -0.93 5.20
N SER A 123 13.44 -1.51 4.89
CA SER A 123 14.44 -0.91 3.98
C SER A 123 13.86 -0.66 2.59
N THR A 124 13.16 -1.65 2.03
CA THR A 124 12.57 -1.52 0.69
C THR A 124 11.44 -0.50 0.66
N TRP A 125 10.57 -0.48 1.68
CA TRP A 125 9.55 0.54 1.84
C TRP A 125 10.15 1.93 1.93
N LYS A 126 11.20 2.12 2.75
CA LYS A 126 11.85 3.43 2.94
C LYS A 126 12.43 3.95 1.63
N ALA A 127 13.10 3.08 0.86
CA ALA A 127 13.65 3.46 -0.44
C ALA A 127 12.55 3.85 -1.43
N TRP A 128 11.47 3.08 -1.53
CA TRP A 128 10.31 3.43 -2.33
C TRP A 128 9.67 4.75 -1.87
N ALA A 129 9.51 4.95 -0.56
CA ALA A 129 8.92 6.16 0.02
C ALA A 129 9.71 7.42 -0.31
N ILE A 130 11.05 7.36 -0.22
CA ILE A 130 11.93 8.47 -0.58
C ILE A 130 11.80 8.80 -2.07
N LEU A 131 11.78 7.78 -2.94
CA LEU A 131 11.60 7.99 -4.38
C LEU A 131 10.24 8.63 -4.69
N SER A 132 9.15 8.14 -4.10
CA SER A 132 7.81 8.68 -4.28
C SER A 132 7.70 10.13 -3.79
N ALA A 133 8.31 10.45 -2.63
CA ALA A 133 8.35 11.80 -2.10
C ALA A 133 9.15 12.76 -3.01
N LEU A 134 10.32 12.32 -3.50
CA LEU A 134 11.13 13.09 -4.44
C LEU A 134 10.42 13.30 -5.78
N ALA A 135 9.73 12.27 -6.30
CA ALA A 135 8.97 12.36 -7.53
C ALA A 135 7.83 13.39 -7.43
N THR A 136 7.16 13.43 -6.26
CA THR A 136 6.11 14.40 -5.95
C THR A 136 6.67 15.81 -5.82
N LEU A 137 7.80 15.99 -5.14
CA LEU A 137 8.45 17.30 -4.96
C LEU A 137 8.98 17.87 -6.29
N LEU A 138 9.54 17.01 -7.14
CA LEU A 138 10.11 17.36 -8.44
C LEU A 138 9.08 17.27 -9.58
N MET A 139 7.78 17.26 -9.27
CA MET A 139 6.72 17.04 -10.27
C MET A 139 6.70 18.08 -11.40
N PHE A 140 7.23 19.29 -11.18
CA PHE A 140 7.34 20.33 -12.20
C PHE A 140 8.47 20.07 -13.20
N VAL A 141 9.42 19.18 -12.86
CA VAL A 141 10.50 18.75 -13.74
C VAL A 141 10.14 17.37 -14.30
N THR A 142 9.34 17.36 -15.35
CA THR A 142 8.70 16.17 -15.93
C THR A 142 9.68 15.02 -16.18
N VAL A 143 10.83 15.27 -16.80
CA VAL A 143 11.81 14.20 -17.12
C VAL A 143 12.34 13.51 -15.86
N ILE A 144 12.72 14.28 -14.83
CA ILE A 144 13.27 13.73 -13.59
C ILE A 144 12.19 13.00 -12.81
N SER A 145 11.00 13.60 -12.68
CA SER A 145 9.86 12.99 -11.99
C SER A 145 9.48 11.65 -12.63
N THR A 146 9.42 11.58 -13.96
CA THR A 146 9.13 10.32 -14.68
C THR A 146 10.20 9.25 -14.43
N ILE A 147 11.49 9.59 -14.45
CA ILE A 147 12.56 8.63 -14.14
C ILE A 147 12.42 8.11 -12.70
N LEU A 148 12.16 8.99 -11.73
CA LEU A 148 11.96 8.61 -10.33
C LEU A 148 10.76 7.69 -10.15
N LEU A 149 9.66 7.93 -10.87
CA LEU A 149 8.49 7.04 -10.86
C LEU A 149 8.81 5.66 -11.43
N LEU A 150 9.57 5.58 -12.54
CA LEU A 150 9.98 4.29 -13.13
C LEU A 150 10.86 3.48 -12.17
N VAL A 151 11.84 4.13 -11.51
CA VAL A 151 12.65 3.48 -10.47
C VAL A 151 11.78 3.10 -9.26
N GLY A 152 10.79 3.94 -8.93
CA GLY A 152 9.78 3.67 -7.91
C GLY A 152 8.99 2.39 -8.19
N ILE A 153 8.60 2.13 -9.43
CA ILE A 153 7.92 0.89 -9.82
C ILE A 153 8.82 -0.34 -9.54
N VAL A 154 10.11 -0.27 -9.88
CA VAL A 154 11.05 -1.37 -9.58
C VAL A 154 11.14 -1.62 -8.08
N MET A 155 11.22 -0.56 -7.27
CA MET A 155 11.23 -0.69 -5.80
C MET A 155 9.92 -1.23 -5.24
N ALA A 156 8.78 -0.85 -5.81
CA ALA A 156 7.47 -1.39 -5.46
C ALA A 156 7.38 -2.89 -5.74
N ILE A 157 7.92 -3.36 -6.86
CA ILE A 157 7.99 -4.79 -7.20
C ILE A 157 8.88 -5.53 -6.19
N ILE A 158 10.06 -5.01 -5.86
CA ILE A 158 10.95 -5.60 -4.85
C ILE A 158 10.25 -5.67 -3.49
N PHE A 159 9.51 -4.62 -3.12
CA PHE A 159 8.72 -4.57 -1.89
C PHE A 159 7.64 -5.64 -1.88
N LEU A 160 6.86 -5.77 -2.96
CA LEU A 160 5.82 -6.80 -3.10
C LEU A 160 6.39 -8.22 -3.03
N VAL A 161 7.52 -8.49 -3.69
CA VAL A 161 8.18 -9.80 -3.63
C VAL A 161 8.66 -10.11 -2.21
N THR A 162 9.22 -9.12 -1.51
CA THR A 162 9.66 -9.28 -0.12
C THR A 162 8.46 -9.53 0.80
N PHE A 163 7.37 -8.80 0.62
CA PHE A 163 6.14 -9.04 1.38
C PHE A 163 5.50 -10.39 1.08
N TYR A 164 5.55 -10.86 -0.17
CA TYR A 164 5.10 -12.19 -0.55
C TYR A 164 5.87 -13.28 0.21
N LYS A 165 7.20 -13.15 0.31
CA LYS A 165 8.05 -14.06 1.09
C LYS A 165 7.70 -14.03 2.57
N SER A 166 7.56 -12.83 3.14
CA SER A 166 7.13 -12.62 4.52
C SER A 166 5.80 -13.31 4.84
N LYS A 167 4.79 -13.09 3.99
CA LYS A 167 3.49 -13.75 4.07
C LYS A 167 3.63 -15.29 4.05
N ASN A 168 4.41 -15.82 3.11
CA ASN A 168 4.55 -17.27 2.97
C ASN A 168 5.22 -17.90 4.21
N GLN A 169 6.21 -17.23 4.78
CA GLN A 169 6.88 -17.67 5.99
C GLN A 169 5.95 -17.62 7.21
N PHE A 170 5.11 -16.58 7.32
CA PHE A 170 4.10 -16.49 8.37
C PHE A 170 3.11 -17.67 8.33
N TYR A 171 2.62 -18.06 7.16
CA TYR A 171 1.72 -19.22 7.03
C TYR A 171 2.43 -20.54 7.32
N ALA A 172 3.65 -20.73 6.81
CA ALA A 172 4.43 -21.94 7.08
C ALA A 172 4.67 -22.17 8.58
N LEU A 173 4.98 -21.10 9.32
CA LEU A 173 5.16 -21.18 10.78
C LEU A 173 3.84 -21.51 11.49
N ARG A 174 2.74 -20.90 11.06
CA ARG A 174 1.42 -21.14 11.67
C ARG A 174 0.97 -22.59 11.52
N GLU A 175 1.23 -23.21 10.37
CA GLU A 175 0.93 -24.63 10.12
C GLU A 175 1.73 -25.56 11.05
N THR A 176 3.02 -25.27 11.28
CA THR A 176 3.85 -26.02 12.24
C THR A 176 3.28 -25.97 13.66
N TYR A 177 2.93 -24.78 14.17
CA TYR A 177 2.38 -24.64 15.53
C TYR A 177 1.02 -25.34 15.72
N THR A 178 0.17 -25.34 14.69
CA THR A 178 -1.10 -26.07 14.74
C THR A 178 -0.93 -27.58 14.67
N SER A 179 0.18 -28.08 14.12
CA SER A 179 0.48 -29.51 14.07
C SER A 179 0.97 -30.03 15.43
N ASP A 180 1.78 -29.24 16.14
CA ASP A 180 2.35 -29.61 17.46
C ASP A 180 1.34 -29.51 18.62
N THR A 181 0.27 -28.73 18.47
CA THR A 181 -0.79 -28.60 19.51
C THR A 181 -1.87 -29.68 19.44
N ASN A 182 -1.86 -30.53 18.41
CA ASN A 182 -2.80 -31.65 18.23
C ASN A 182 -2.18 -33.02 18.53
N LEU A 183 -1.02 -33.06 19.20
CA LEU A 183 -0.34 -34.25 19.74
C LEU A 183 -0.42 -34.24 21.28
#